data_AF-A0ABD1EQT1-F1
#
_entry.id   AF-A0ABD1EQT1-F1
#
_cell.length_a   1.000
_cell.length_b   1.000
_cell.length_c   1.000
_cell.angle_alpha   90.00
_cell.angle_beta   90.00
_cell.angle_gamma   90.00
#
_symmetry.space_group_name_H-M   'P 1'
#
loop_
_entity.id
_entity.type
_entity.pdbx_description
1 polymer ?
#
loop_
_entity_poly.entity_id
_entity_poly.type
_entity_poly.pdbx_seq_one_letter_code
_entity_poly.pdbx_strand_id
1 'polypeptide(L)'
;MHSSLVLMLVFTLTFIVSVHSMSITESWVCKPCATQQECDEKPNNICVWGEARDACGRRICAKGPSERCGGSLNVLGVCGEGMMCKADEHCHGCSIQTMECSHN
;
A
#
# COMPACT_ATOMS: atom_id res chain seq x y z
N MET A 1 -5.56 38.82 42.19
CA MET A 1 -4.27 38.10 42.08
C MET A 1 -4.47 36.58 42.07
N HIS A 2 -5.15 35.98 43.06
CA HIS A 2 -5.42 34.53 43.08
C HIS A 2 -6.29 34.02 41.92
N SER A 3 -7.37 34.71 41.55
CA SER A 3 -8.28 34.27 40.48
C SER A 3 -7.62 34.26 39.09
N SER A 4 -6.75 35.24 38.79
CA SER A 4 -5.97 35.26 37.54
C SER A 4 -4.90 34.18 37.48
N LEU A 5 -4.27 33.83 38.60
CA LEU A 5 -3.29 32.74 38.65
C LEU A 5 -3.95 31.37 38.41
N VAL A 6 -5.15 31.16 38.96
CA VAL A 6 -5.94 29.95 38.71
C VAL A 6 -6.34 29.85 37.24
N LEU A 7 -6.79 30.96 36.63
CA LEU A 7 -7.17 30.96 35.22
C LEU A 7 -5.98 30.58 34.31
N MET A 8 -4.80 31.16 34.55
CA MET A 8 -3.59 30.87 33.78
C MET A 8 -3.16 29.41 33.89
N LEU A 9 -3.26 28.81 35.09
CA LEU A 9 -2.97 27.39 35.32
C LEU A 9 -3.94 26.46 34.57
N VAL A 10 -5.22 26.81 34.51
CA VAL A 10 -6.22 26.00 33.77
C VAL A 10 -5.95 26.05 32.26
N PHE A 11 -5.59 27.22 31.72
CA PHE A 11 -5.24 27.36 30.30
C PHE A 11 -3.98 26.58 29.92
N THR A 12 -2.94 26.58 30.76
CA THR A 12 -1.73 25.81 30.47
C THR A 12 -1.95 24.31 30.56
N LEU A 13 -2.71 23.84 31.55
CA LEU A 13 -3.05 22.42 31.68
C LEU A 13 -3.90 21.90 30.52
N THR A 14 -4.89 22.67 30.08
CA THR A 14 -5.71 22.32 28.90
C THR A 14 -4.89 22.29 27.61
N PHE A 15 -3.95 23.24 27.44
CA PHE A 15 -3.04 23.24 26.30
C PHE A 15 -2.14 22.00 26.31
N ILE A 16 -1.50 21.66 27.43
CA ILE A 16 -0.62 20.48 27.54
C ILE A 16 -1.37 19.18 27.20
N VAL A 17 -2.59 19.00 27.74
CA VAL A 17 -3.42 17.81 27.44
C VAL A 17 -3.77 17.72 25.95
N SER A 18 -4.03 18.85 25.29
CA SER A 18 -4.32 18.88 23.85
C SER A 18 -3.12 18.56 22.95
N VAL A 19 -1.89 18.87 23.38
CA VAL A 19 -0.67 18.54 22.62
C VAL A 19 -0.36 17.03 22.71
N HIS A 20 -0.61 16.41 23.86
CA HIS A 20 -0.33 14.98 24.07
C HIS A 20 -1.27 14.04 23.28
N SER A 21 -2.46 14.49 22.92
CA SER A 21 -3.44 13.67 22.18
C SER A 21 -3.21 13.64 20.66
N MET A 22 -2.23 14.38 20.12
CA MET A 22 -1.90 14.39 18.68
C MET A 22 -0.86 13.33 18.25
N SER A 23 -0.84 12.15 18.87
CA SER A 23 -0.13 11.01 18.27
C SER A 23 -0.98 10.42 17.14
N ILE A 24 -0.85 10.99 15.94
CA ILE A 24 -1.30 10.35 14.70
C ILE A 24 -0.32 9.22 14.45
N THR A 25 -0.61 8.02 14.96
CA THR A 25 0.07 6.81 14.49
C THR A 25 -0.46 6.53 13.09
N GLU A 26 0.13 7.13 12.07
CA GLU A 26 -0.09 6.72 10.70
C GLU A 26 0.39 5.27 10.57
N SER A 27 -0.56 4.34 10.60
CA SER A 27 -0.30 2.95 10.26
C SER A 27 -0.09 2.90 8.75
N TRP A 28 1.17 3.07 8.32
CA TRP A 28 1.58 2.81 6.94
C TRP A 28 1.13 1.39 6.57
N VAL A 29 0.28 1.27 5.54
CA VAL A 29 -0.30 -0.01 5.11
C VAL A 29 0.80 -1.02 4.74
N CYS A 30 1.99 -0.53 4.43
CA CYS A 30 3.17 -1.38 4.35
C CYS A 30 4.47 -0.68 4.75
N LYS A 31 5.47 -1.51 5.05
CA LYS A 31 6.83 -1.07 5.36
C LYS A 31 7.54 -0.67 4.06
N PRO A 32 7.95 0.59 3.87
CA PRO A 32 8.76 0.97 2.72
C PRO A 32 10.10 0.21 2.73
N CYS A 33 10.72 0.05 1.57
CA CYS A 33 12.07 -0.50 1.50
C CYS A 33 13.07 0.40 2.24
N ALA A 34 14.02 -0.20 2.97
CA ALA A 34 15.08 0.55 3.64
C ALA A 34 16.18 1.00 2.65
N THR A 35 16.40 0.22 1.59
CA THR A 35 17.38 0.52 0.54
C THR A 35 16.83 0.23 -0.84
N GLN A 36 17.44 0.81 -1.87
CA GLN A 36 17.08 0.51 -3.27
C GLN A 36 17.29 -0.98 -3.59
N GLN A 37 18.33 -1.60 -3.02
CA GLN A 37 18.63 -3.01 -3.22
C GLN A 37 17.52 -3.93 -2.68
N GLU A 38 16.93 -3.59 -1.52
CA GLU A 38 15.77 -4.32 -0.98
C GLU A 38 14.56 -4.21 -1.91
N CYS A 39 14.34 -3.04 -2.49
CA CYS A 39 13.25 -2.80 -3.43
C CYS A 39 13.43 -3.52 -4.77
N ASP A 40 14.69 -3.71 -5.19
CA ASP A 40 15.05 -4.35 -6.46
C ASP A 40 15.39 -5.83 -6.29
N GLU A 41 15.23 -6.40 -5.09
CA GLU A 41 15.38 -7.82 -4.84
C GLU A 41 14.45 -8.62 -5.74
N LYS A 42 15.00 -9.65 -6.39
CA LYS A 42 14.23 -10.46 -7.33
C LYS A 42 13.24 -11.34 -6.56
N PRO A 43 12.00 -11.53 -7.06
CA PRO A 43 11.08 -12.48 -6.45
C PRO A 43 11.68 -13.89 -6.37
N ASN A 44 11.40 -14.60 -5.27
CA ASN A 44 11.89 -15.97 -5.04
C ASN A 44 11.34 -16.99 -6.04
N ASN A 45 10.23 -16.68 -6.71
CA ASN A 45 9.54 -17.55 -7.64
C ASN A 45 9.78 -17.11 -9.09
N ILE A 46 9.64 -18.05 -10.03
CA ILE A 46 9.59 -17.73 -11.45
C ILE A 46 8.27 -17.02 -11.73
N CYS A 47 8.34 -15.79 -12.20
CA CYS A 47 7.15 -14.99 -12.49
C CYS A 47 6.69 -15.23 -13.93
N VAL A 48 5.81 -16.23 -14.10
CA VAL A 48 5.26 -16.66 -15.41
C VAL A 48 4.55 -15.53 -16.15
N TRP A 49 3.91 -14.61 -15.40
CA TRP A 49 3.17 -13.47 -15.92
C TRP A 49 3.96 -12.17 -15.89
N GLY A 50 5.26 -12.26 -15.61
CA GLY A 50 6.14 -11.11 -15.41
C GLY A 50 6.18 -10.59 -13.99
N GLU A 51 6.96 -9.55 -13.82
CA GLU A 51 7.15 -8.89 -12.53
C GLU A 51 6.37 -7.58 -12.48
N ALA A 52 5.93 -7.22 -11.28
CA ALA A 52 5.27 -5.95 -11.00
C ALA A 52 5.89 -5.33 -9.73
N ARG A 53 5.45 -4.12 -9.38
CA ARG A 53 5.75 -3.53 -8.07
C ARG A 53 4.51 -3.48 -7.20
N ASP A 54 4.64 -3.86 -5.94
CA ASP A 54 3.61 -3.65 -4.94
C ASP A 54 3.48 -2.15 -4.57
N ALA A 55 2.49 -1.79 -3.75
CA ALA A 55 2.30 -0.41 -3.30
C ALA A 55 3.46 0.16 -2.46
N CYS A 56 4.41 -0.69 -2.05
CA CYS A 56 5.57 -0.35 -1.25
C CYS A 56 6.84 -0.22 -2.12
N GLY A 57 6.71 -0.48 -3.41
CA GLY A 57 7.79 -0.44 -4.38
C GLY A 57 8.61 -1.73 -4.49
N ARG A 58 8.27 -2.83 -3.80
CA ARG A 58 9.00 -4.10 -3.93
C ARG A 58 8.62 -4.82 -5.21
N ARG A 59 9.59 -5.48 -5.85
CA ARG A 59 9.33 -6.39 -6.97
C ARG A 59 8.57 -7.62 -6.49
N ILE A 60 7.49 -7.95 -7.18
CA ILE A 60 6.63 -9.11 -6.93
C ILE A 60 6.34 -9.82 -8.25
N CYS A 61 5.90 -11.09 -8.20
CA CYS A 61 5.33 -11.71 -9.39
C CYS A 61 3.95 -11.13 -9.67
N ALA A 62 3.71 -10.77 -10.92
CA ALA A 62 2.44 -10.26 -11.38
C ALA A 62 1.39 -11.37 -11.49
N LYS A 63 0.12 -10.97 -11.47
CA LYS A 63 -1.06 -11.83 -11.55
C LYS A 63 -1.42 -12.16 -12.99
N GLY A 64 -1.83 -13.39 -13.22
CA GLY A 64 -2.26 -13.92 -14.51
C GLY A 64 -3.74 -13.69 -14.83
N PRO A 65 -4.20 -14.09 -16.02
CA PRO A 65 -5.58 -13.97 -16.46
C PRO A 65 -6.55 -14.62 -15.48
N SER A 66 -7.63 -13.92 -15.14
CA SER A 66 -8.64 -14.35 -14.15
C SER A 66 -8.12 -14.59 -12.73
N GLU A 67 -6.86 -14.27 -12.42
CA GLU A 67 -6.39 -14.27 -11.04
C GLU A 67 -6.87 -13.00 -10.32
N ARG A 68 -7.04 -13.11 -9.01
CA ARG A 68 -7.49 -12.00 -8.18
C ARG A 68 -6.43 -10.91 -8.09
N CYS A 69 -6.85 -9.64 -8.18
CA CYS A 69 -6.02 -8.45 -8.20
C CYS A 69 -6.70 -7.27 -7.51
N GLY A 70 -5.96 -6.16 -7.31
CA GLY A 70 -6.51 -4.92 -6.79
C GLY A 70 -6.71 -4.95 -5.28
N GLY A 71 -7.88 -4.50 -4.82
CA GLY A 71 -8.11 -4.14 -3.42
C GLY A 71 -7.35 -2.87 -3.01
N SER A 72 -7.51 -2.44 -1.75
CA SER A 72 -6.81 -1.26 -1.24
C SER A 72 -5.29 -1.41 -1.40
N LEU A 73 -4.67 -0.45 -2.09
CA LEU A 73 -3.23 -0.45 -2.38
C LEU A 73 -2.73 -1.73 -3.07
N ASN A 74 -3.56 -2.34 -3.92
CA ASN A 74 -3.22 -3.56 -4.67
C ASN A 74 -2.82 -4.75 -3.78
N VAL A 75 -3.34 -4.84 -2.55
CA VAL A 75 -3.04 -5.92 -1.60
C VAL A 75 -3.37 -7.33 -2.14
N LEU A 76 -4.32 -7.42 -3.08
CA LEU A 76 -4.69 -8.69 -3.72
C LEU A 76 -3.76 -9.05 -4.88
N GLY A 77 -2.96 -8.11 -5.37
CA GLY A 77 -1.98 -8.29 -6.43
C GLY A 77 -2.14 -7.31 -7.59
N VAL A 78 -1.14 -7.31 -8.47
CA VAL A 78 -1.07 -6.45 -9.67
C VAL A 78 -1.00 -7.35 -10.89
N CYS A 79 -1.84 -7.09 -11.90
CA CYS A 79 -1.85 -7.86 -13.14
C CYS A 79 -0.54 -7.69 -13.93
N GLY A 80 -0.14 -8.74 -14.64
CA GLY A 80 0.98 -8.68 -15.58
C GLY A 80 0.72 -7.74 -16.76
N GLU A 81 1.79 -7.39 -17.48
CA GLU A 81 1.71 -6.49 -18.63
C GLU A 81 0.73 -6.99 -19.70
N GLY A 82 -0.06 -6.06 -20.26
CA GLY A 82 -1.14 -6.34 -21.22
C GLY A 82 -2.50 -6.68 -20.59
N MET A 83 -2.56 -6.76 -19.26
CA MET A 83 -3.80 -7.00 -18.51
C MET A 83 -4.14 -5.83 -17.58
N MET A 84 -5.40 -5.77 -17.16
CA MET A 84 -5.93 -4.76 -16.25
C MET A 84 -6.79 -5.38 -15.17
N CYS A 85 -6.70 -4.85 -13.96
CA CYS A 85 -7.59 -5.23 -12.87
C CYS A 85 -8.91 -4.47 -13.01
N LYS A 86 -10.05 -5.18 -13.12
CA LYS A 86 -11.38 -4.55 -13.19
C LYS A 86 -12.06 -4.55 -11.82
N ALA A 87 -13.28 -4.01 -11.78
CA ALA A 87 -14.10 -3.89 -10.58
C ALA A 87 -14.52 -5.24 -9.96
N ASP A 88 -14.44 -6.33 -10.72
CA ASP A 88 -14.64 -7.68 -10.21
C ASP A 88 -13.42 -8.25 -9.49
N GLU A 89 -12.36 -7.45 -9.29
CA GLU A 89 -11.09 -7.81 -8.66
C GLU A 89 -10.34 -8.94 -9.37
N HIS A 90 -10.51 -9.11 -10.68
CA HIS A 90 -9.77 -10.09 -11.47
C HIS A 90 -9.02 -9.44 -12.64
N CYS A 91 -7.98 -10.12 -13.13
CA CYS A 91 -7.20 -9.65 -14.26
C CYS A 91 -7.88 -9.98 -15.59
N HIS A 92 -8.04 -8.96 -16.43
CA HIS A 92 -8.65 -9.02 -17.76
C HIS A 92 -7.69 -8.54 -18.83
N GLY A 93 -7.86 -9.00 -20.06
CA GLY A 93 -6.96 -8.71 -21.17
C GLY A 93 -6.05 -9.89 -21.47
N CYS A 94 -4.95 -9.65 -22.20
CA CYS A 94 -4.04 -10.69 -22.64
C CYS A 94 -2.64 -10.42 -22.10
N SER A 95 -2.02 -11.41 -21.46
CA SER A 95 -0.63 -11.29 -21.04
C SER A 95 0.28 -11.18 -22.25
N ILE A 96 1.19 -10.22 -22.25
CA ILE A 96 2.21 -10.14 -23.31
C ILE A 96 3.32 -11.20 -23.16
N GLN A 97 3.44 -11.85 -21.99
CA GLN A 97 4.48 -12.84 -21.75
C GLN A 97 4.11 -14.22 -22.28
N THR A 98 2.87 -14.64 -22.06
CA THR A 98 2.39 -15.98 -22.44
C THR A 98 1.35 -15.95 -23.55
N MET A 99 0.82 -14.77 -23.89
CA MET A 99 -0.29 -14.58 -24.84
C MET A 99 -1.63 -15.19 -24.40
N GLU A 100 -1.76 -15.60 -23.14
CA GLU A 100 -3.03 -16.08 -22.57
C GLU A 100 -3.95 -14.91 -22.17
N CYS A 101 -5.25 -15.09 -22.38
CA CYS A 101 -6.26 -14.02 -22.22
C CYS A 101 -7.41 -14.39 -21.28
N SER A 102 -8.03 -13.37 -20.67
CA SER A 102 -9.31 -13.47 -19.96
C SER A 102 -10.25 -12.30 -20.32
N HIS A 103 -11.53 -12.61 -20.52
CA HIS A 103 -12.51 -11.73 -21.19
C HIS A 103 -13.80 -11.43 -20.40
N ASN A 104 -13.87 -11.76 -19.11
CA ASN A 104 -15.14 -11.63 -18.37
C ASN A 104 -15.55 -10.16 -18.05
#